data_AF-A0A952IT81-F1
#
_entry.id   AF-A0A952IT81-F1
#
_cell.length_a   1.000
_cell.length_b   1.000
_cell.length_c   1.000
_cell.angle_alpha   90.00
_cell.angle_beta   90.00
_cell.angle_gamma   90.00
#
_symmetry.space_group_name_H-M   'P 1'
#
loop_
_entity.id
_entity.type
_entity.pdbx_description
1 polymer ?
#
loop_
_entity_poly.entity_id
_entity_poly.type
_entity_poly.pdbx_seq_one_letter_code
_entity_poly.pdbx_strand_id
1 'polypeptide(L)'
;MKIKPRSWGTWTAARPVELSHLPSGFCITPVIYSNRANHPSAIPAGDLLRFGRRTLNDGVICFDTTHEDTQLKWQYTQPDPSTLDIHWHCCSHGEWGLRYWINLCFSAPTGVGFEFDRVQARLRSNNPSGLSLSAQAEKPPLMVSFHQDLGALLDEYSEKGYFYLGSRGTSGDFAVLRFNLEEAPALTCRIKLQPSDAANTATDTLPRARKHSPPTDNATISNSHIEQVDESAQGALDAIHDVVAWNHVFDPINDREYTVLTRFWNQQKFGGFGIWMNDVMYHALLWSQFDCQKARS
;
A
#
# COMPACT_ATOMS: atom_id res chain seq x y z
N MET A 1 -7.20 -23.53 -12.97
CA MET A 1 -7.82 -22.34 -12.34
C MET A 1 -7.22 -21.11 -13.02
N LYS A 2 -8.00 -20.35 -13.81
CA LYS A 2 -7.50 -19.19 -14.56
C LYS A 2 -7.42 -17.98 -13.62
N ILE A 3 -6.23 -17.71 -13.09
CA ILE A 3 -5.91 -16.44 -12.42
C ILE A 3 -6.15 -15.33 -13.44
N LYS A 4 -6.99 -14.34 -13.11
CA LYS A 4 -7.18 -13.16 -13.97
C LYS A 4 -5.90 -12.31 -13.92
N PRO A 5 -5.45 -11.74 -15.04
CA PRO A 5 -4.09 -11.22 -15.19
C PRO A 5 -3.98 -9.80 -14.58
N ARG A 6 -3.07 -9.62 -13.63
CA ARG A 6 -2.38 -8.35 -13.32
C ARG A 6 -3.28 -7.15 -12.95
N SER A 7 -3.80 -7.11 -11.72
CA SER A 7 -4.46 -5.93 -11.12
C SER A 7 -3.54 -5.18 -10.14
N TRP A 8 -4.09 -4.30 -9.29
CA TRP A 8 -3.31 -3.63 -8.24
C TRP A 8 -2.61 -4.66 -7.34
N GLY A 9 -1.40 -4.34 -6.87
CA GLY A 9 -0.68 -5.17 -5.92
C GLY A 9 0.63 -4.53 -5.49
N THR A 10 1.27 -5.07 -4.46
CA THR A 10 2.55 -4.55 -3.95
C THR A 10 3.72 -5.22 -4.68
N TRP A 11 3.92 -4.85 -5.94
CA TRP A 11 4.79 -5.58 -6.87
C TRP A 11 6.29 -5.28 -6.73
N THR A 12 6.66 -4.27 -5.94
CA THR A 12 8.04 -3.80 -5.83
C THR A 12 8.68 -4.23 -4.50
N ALA A 13 9.86 -4.83 -4.56
CA ALA A 13 10.59 -5.22 -3.36
C ALA A 13 11.13 -4.03 -2.54
N ALA A 14 11.58 -2.94 -3.20
CA ALA A 14 12.09 -1.73 -2.53
C ALA A 14 11.06 -1.03 -1.64
N ARG A 15 9.80 -1.01 -2.10
CA ARG A 15 8.69 -0.32 -1.47
C ARG A 15 7.59 -1.35 -1.20
N PRO A 16 7.68 -2.07 -0.07
CA PRO A 16 6.90 -3.27 0.15
C PRO A 16 5.38 -3.02 0.28
N VAL A 17 4.98 -1.77 0.49
CA VAL A 17 3.58 -1.34 0.63
C VAL A 17 3.14 -0.38 -0.49
N GLU A 18 4.01 -0.10 -1.48
CA GLU A 18 3.60 0.66 -2.67
C GLU A 18 2.65 -0.21 -3.50
N LEU A 19 1.49 0.34 -3.85
CA LEU A 19 0.56 -0.30 -4.77
C LEU A 19 0.92 0.09 -6.20
N SER A 20 1.04 -0.88 -7.07
CA SER A 20 1.29 -0.69 -8.50
C SER A 20 0.20 -1.39 -9.31
N HIS A 21 -0.35 -0.71 -10.31
CA HIS A 21 -1.24 -1.31 -11.30
C HIS A 21 -0.43 -1.64 -12.55
N LEU A 22 0.03 -2.89 -12.66
CA LEU A 22 0.97 -3.30 -13.71
C LEU A 22 0.54 -2.93 -15.13
N PRO A 23 -0.73 -3.12 -15.56
CA PRO A 23 -1.13 -2.81 -16.93
C PRO A 23 -1.04 -1.33 -17.31
N SER A 24 -1.20 -0.42 -16.33
CA SER A 24 -1.20 1.03 -16.60
C SER A 24 0.06 1.74 -16.10
N GLY A 25 0.88 1.08 -15.27
CA GLY A 25 2.05 1.67 -14.63
C GLY A 25 1.74 2.77 -13.59
N PHE A 26 0.49 2.87 -13.09
CA PHE A 26 0.20 3.78 -12.00
C PHE A 26 0.74 3.20 -10.69
N CYS A 27 1.34 4.05 -9.86
CA CYS A 27 1.77 3.67 -8.52
C CYS A 27 1.18 4.62 -7.47
N ILE A 28 0.93 4.06 -6.28
CA ILE A 28 0.49 4.78 -5.10
C ILE A 28 1.42 4.40 -3.95
N THR A 29 2.22 5.35 -3.49
CA THR A 29 3.14 5.18 -2.36
C THR A 29 2.59 5.87 -1.11
N PRO A 30 2.28 5.13 -0.04
CA PRO A 30 2.03 5.74 1.26
C PRO A 30 3.34 6.31 1.83
N VAL A 31 3.30 7.55 2.34
CA VAL A 31 4.38 8.17 3.10
C VAL A 31 3.83 8.67 4.42
N ILE A 32 4.52 8.36 5.51
CA ILE A 32 4.24 8.88 6.85
C ILE A 32 5.29 9.89 7.25
N TYR A 33 4.91 10.96 7.94
CA TYR A 33 5.84 11.96 8.46
C TYR A 33 5.55 12.22 9.93
N SER A 34 6.61 12.21 10.73
CA SER A 34 6.59 12.65 12.12
C SER A 34 7.35 13.96 12.25
N ASN A 35 6.73 14.95 12.89
CA ASN A 35 7.43 16.18 13.21
C ASN A 35 8.40 16.00 14.38
N ARG A 36 8.08 15.11 15.33
CA ARG A 36 8.98 14.77 16.44
C ARG A 36 10.33 14.27 15.94
N ALA A 37 10.35 13.41 14.92
CA ALA A 37 11.59 12.98 14.25
C ALA A 37 12.09 13.96 13.18
N ASN A 38 11.24 14.89 12.72
CA ASN A 38 11.45 15.68 11.50
C ASN A 38 11.85 14.78 10.32
N HIS A 39 11.17 13.64 10.18
CA HIS A 39 11.55 12.60 9.24
C HIS A 39 10.33 12.04 8.50
N PRO A 40 10.32 12.09 7.16
CA PRO A 40 9.36 11.36 6.35
C PRO A 40 9.86 9.95 6.05
N SER A 41 8.95 8.99 5.97
CA SER A 41 9.25 7.60 5.65
C SER A 41 8.29 7.08 4.58
N ALA A 42 8.85 6.55 3.50
CA ALA A 42 8.12 5.81 2.46
C ALA A 42 7.87 4.34 2.86
N ILE A 43 7.88 4.04 4.17
CA ILE A 43 7.59 2.74 4.77
C ILE A 43 8.42 1.63 4.11
N PRO A 44 9.76 1.72 4.16
CA PRO A 44 10.62 0.65 3.68
C PRO A 44 10.38 -0.63 4.51
N ALA A 45 10.79 -1.78 3.97
CA ALA A 45 10.86 -2.99 4.79
C ALA A 45 11.89 -2.75 5.91
N GLY A 46 11.49 -3.00 7.16
CA GLY A 46 12.30 -2.67 8.33
C GLY A 46 11.45 -2.55 9.59
N ASP A 47 12.04 -1.96 10.62
CA ASP A 47 11.46 -1.88 11.96
C ASP A 47 10.13 -1.11 12.03
N LEU A 48 9.88 -0.24 11.05
CA LEU A 48 8.64 0.53 10.96
C LEU A 48 7.44 -0.29 10.48
N LEU A 49 7.65 -1.45 9.87
CA LEU A 49 6.63 -2.19 9.12
C LEU A 49 6.46 -3.62 9.66
N ARG A 50 5.24 -3.94 10.05
CA ARG A 50 4.83 -5.32 10.33
C ARG A 50 3.86 -5.78 9.24
N PHE A 51 4.25 -6.83 8.52
CA PHE A 51 3.38 -7.47 7.54
C PHE A 51 2.20 -8.18 8.23
N GLY A 52 1.00 -7.94 7.72
CA GLY A 52 -0.22 -8.63 8.15
C GLY A 52 -0.72 -9.59 7.05
N ARG A 53 -2.03 -9.78 6.94
CA ARG A 53 -2.62 -10.67 5.93
C ARG A 53 -2.44 -10.12 4.51
N ARG A 54 -2.06 -10.97 3.55
CA ARG A 54 -2.12 -10.66 2.10
C ARG A 54 -2.71 -11.85 1.35
N THR A 55 -3.77 -11.64 0.57
CA THR A 55 -4.33 -12.71 -0.27
C THR A 55 -3.49 -12.90 -1.54
N LEU A 56 -3.36 -14.12 -2.06
CA LEU A 56 -2.58 -14.40 -3.28
C LEU A 56 -3.11 -13.72 -4.54
N ASN A 57 -4.38 -13.29 -4.53
CA ASN A 57 -4.98 -12.52 -5.62
C ASN A 57 -4.96 -11.00 -5.38
N ASP A 58 -4.26 -10.55 -4.32
CA ASP A 58 -4.15 -9.15 -3.89
C ASP A 58 -5.48 -8.45 -3.55
N GLY A 59 -6.58 -9.20 -3.45
CA GLY A 59 -7.89 -8.69 -3.09
C GLY A 59 -7.93 -7.98 -1.72
N VAL A 60 -7.08 -8.42 -0.78
CA VAL A 60 -6.88 -7.79 0.53
C VAL A 60 -5.40 -7.80 0.91
N ILE A 61 -4.88 -6.65 1.36
CA ILE A 61 -3.52 -6.49 1.90
C ILE A 61 -3.61 -5.70 3.21
N CYS A 62 -3.14 -6.25 4.32
CA CYS A 62 -3.12 -5.62 5.63
C CYS A 62 -1.70 -5.54 6.16
N PHE A 63 -1.34 -4.42 6.78
CA PHE A 63 -0.05 -4.26 7.45
C PHE A 63 -0.16 -3.17 8.50
N ASP A 64 0.79 -3.18 9.43
CA ASP A 64 0.83 -2.20 10.50
C ASP A 64 2.13 -1.41 10.40
N THR A 65 2.07 -0.14 10.79
CA THR A 65 3.26 0.70 10.90
C THR A 65 3.40 1.30 12.28
N THR A 66 4.62 1.29 12.81
CA THR A 66 4.99 2.03 14.02
C THR A 66 6.09 3.01 13.68
N HIS A 67 5.87 4.31 13.91
CA HIS A 67 6.87 5.35 13.64
C HIS A 67 6.72 6.47 14.68
N GLU A 68 7.80 6.75 15.41
CA GLU A 68 7.79 7.67 16.56
C GLU A 68 6.64 7.39 17.54
N ASP A 69 6.52 6.13 17.97
CA ASP A 69 5.47 5.61 18.87
C ASP A 69 4.02 5.70 18.34
N THR A 70 3.81 6.26 17.14
CA THR A 70 2.51 6.32 16.49
C THR A 70 2.24 5.00 15.77
N GLN A 71 1.11 4.37 16.08
CA GLN A 71 0.74 3.07 15.52
C GLN A 71 -0.45 3.21 14.58
N LEU A 72 -0.28 2.75 13.34
CA LEU A 72 -1.30 2.74 12.30
C LEU A 72 -1.54 1.31 11.84
N LYS A 73 -2.80 0.95 11.64
CA LYS A 73 -3.21 -0.22 10.87
C LYS A 73 -3.63 0.21 9.48
N TRP A 74 -3.18 -0.52 8.47
CA TRP A 74 -3.49 -0.29 7.06
C TRP A 74 -4.24 -1.48 6.48
N GLN A 75 -5.16 -1.17 5.56
CA GLN A 75 -5.86 -2.18 4.78
C GLN A 75 -6.11 -1.67 3.36
N TYR A 76 -5.64 -2.44 2.39
CA TYR A 76 -5.97 -2.26 0.98
C TYR A 76 -6.99 -3.31 0.58
N THR A 77 -8.04 -2.90 -0.11
CA THR A 77 -9.03 -3.84 -0.67
C THR A 77 -9.33 -3.52 -2.12
N GLN A 78 -9.51 -4.56 -2.92
CA GLN A 78 -9.93 -4.45 -4.32
C GLN A 78 -11.34 -5.05 -4.47
N PRO A 79 -12.42 -4.25 -4.35
CA PRO A 79 -13.79 -4.75 -4.49
C PRO A 79 -14.08 -5.32 -5.89
N ASP A 80 -13.41 -4.78 -6.89
CA ASP A 80 -13.48 -5.18 -8.30
C ASP A 80 -12.14 -4.84 -9.00
N PRO A 81 -11.89 -5.33 -10.23
CA PRO A 81 -10.60 -5.12 -10.91
C PRO A 81 -10.23 -3.66 -11.21
N SER A 82 -11.18 -2.73 -11.15
CA SER A 82 -10.99 -1.31 -11.46
C SER A 82 -10.99 -0.41 -10.22
N THR A 83 -11.36 -0.94 -9.06
CA THR A 83 -11.49 -0.18 -7.81
C THR A 83 -10.46 -0.66 -6.78
N LEU A 84 -9.81 0.28 -6.13
CA LEU A 84 -8.91 0.07 -5.01
C LEU A 84 -9.33 1.00 -3.87
N ASP A 85 -9.52 0.45 -2.68
CA ASP A 85 -9.71 1.23 -1.45
C ASP A 85 -8.45 1.12 -0.59
N ILE A 86 -7.92 2.28 -0.20
CA ILE A 86 -6.81 2.42 0.76
C ILE A 86 -7.40 2.94 2.07
N HIS A 87 -7.33 2.12 3.11
CA HIS A 87 -7.80 2.47 4.44
C HIS A 87 -6.65 2.50 5.44
N TRP A 88 -6.68 3.46 6.36
CA TRP A 88 -5.85 3.45 7.57
C TRP A 88 -6.68 3.75 8.81
N HIS A 89 -6.16 3.32 9.95
CA HIS A 89 -6.69 3.58 11.27
C HIS A 89 -5.55 3.80 12.27
N CYS A 90 -5.56 4.93 12.97
CA CYS A 90 -4.63 5.25 14.04
C CYS A 90 -5.07 4.60 15.34
N CYS A 91 -4.25 3.67 15.84
CA CYS A 91 -4.49 2.95 17.08
C CYS A 91 -3.96 3.73 18.29
N SER A 92 -2.82 4.41 18.14
CA SER A 92 -2.24 5.23 19.19
C SER A 92 -1.40 6.36 18.59
N HIS A 93 -1.39 7.49 19.29
CA HIS A 93 -0.59 8.66 18.93
C HIS A 93 0.70 8.67 19.75
N GLY A 94 1.85 8.76 19.06
CA GLY A 94 3.16 9.00 19.69
C GLY A 94 3.55 10.49 19.72
N GLU A 95 2.82 11.33 19.01
CA GLU A 95 2.86 12.79 19.09
C GLU A 95 1.47 13.38 18.81
N TRP A 96 1.31 14.70 18.97
CA TRP A 96 0.05 15.36 18.66
C TRP A 96 -0.33 15.16 17.19
N GLY A 97 -1.54 14.65 16.92
CA GLY A 97 -2.00 14.26 15.59
C GLY A 97 -1.92 15.35 14.51
N LEU A 98 -1.95 16.64 14.90
CA LEU A 98 -1.76 17.77 13.98
C LEU A 98 -0.35 17.78 13.33
N ARG A 99 0.62 17.16 14.00
CA ARG A 99 2.04 17.13 13.61
C ARG A 99 2.46 15.83 12.92
N TYR A 100 1.58 14.84 12.89
CA TYR A 100 1.81 13.57 12.22
C TYR A 100 0.99 13.49 10.94
N TRP A 101 1.67 13.30 9.81
CA TRP A 101 1.05 13.39 8.49
C TRP A 101 1.09 12.05 7.74
N ILE A 102 -0.04 11.72 7.11
CA ILE A 102 -0.18 10.64 6.14
C ILE A 102 -0.30 11.27 4.76
N ASN A 103 0.48 10.74 3.82
CA ASN A 103 0.55 11.21 2.45
C ASN A 103 0.29 10.03 1.52
N LEU A 104 -0.68 10.18 0.62
CA LEU A 104 -0.87 9.26 -0.50
C LEU A 104 -0.24 9.91 -1.73
N CYS A 105 0.87 9.33 -2.20
CA CYS A 105 1.65 9.85 -3.32
C CYS A 105 1.31 9.09 -4.59
N PHE A 106 1.00 9.80 -5.67
CA PHE A 106 0.57 9.24 -6.94
C PHE A 106 1.61 9.53 -8.01
N SER A 107 2.05 8.47 -8.70
CA SER A 107 2.93 8.57 -9.87
C SER A 107 2.36 7.76 -11.03
N ALA A 108 2.76 8.14 -12.23
CA ALA A 108 2.31 7.53 -13.48
C ALA A 108 3.49 7.38 -14.45
N PRO A 109 3.31 6.65 -15.56
CA PRO A 109 4.29 6.65 -16.65
C PRO A 109 4.51 8.06 -17.20
N THR A 110 5.68 8.29 -17.78
CA THR A 110 6.05 9.56 -18.42
C THR A 110 4.98 10.04 -19.40
N GLY A 111 4.62 11.32 -19.31
CA GLY A 111 3.60 11.94 -20.15
C GLY A 111 2.17 11.87 -19.60
N VAL A 112 1.95 11.23 -18.46
CA VAL A 112 0.67 11.24 -17.74
C VAL A 112 0.80 12.13 -16.51
N GLY A 113 0.14 13.29 -16.54
CA GLY A 113 0.08 14.23 -15.41
C GLY A 113 -1.15 14.01 -14.53
N PHE A 114 -1.20 14.71 -13.41
CA PHE A 114 -2.34 14.75 -12.50
C PHE A 114 -2.92 16.16 -12.36
N GLU A 115 -4.21 16.23 -12.08
CA GLU A 115 -4.96 17.44 -11.78
C GLU A 115 -5.89 17.22 -10.58
N PHE A 116 -5.97 18.21 -9.70
CA PHE A 116 -6.84 18.18 -8.53
C PHE A 116 -8.00 19.17 -8.67
N ASP A 117 -9.21 18.64 -8.75
CA ASP A 117 -10.45 19.41 -8.69
C ASP A 117 -10.78 19.74 -7.23
N ARG A 118 -10.63 21.02 -6.87
CA ARG A 118 -10.89 21.52 -5.51
C ARG A 118 -12.37 21.54 -5.15
N VAL A 119 -13.27 21.64 -6.13
CA VAL A 119 -14.72 21.67 -5.89
C VAL A 119 -15.20 20.26 -5.54
N GLN A 120 -14.69 19.26 -6.25
CA GLN A 120 -15.04 17.85 -6.03
C GLN A 120 -14.12 17.13 -5.02
N ALA A 121 -13.07 17.82 -4.55
CA ALA A 121 -11.99 17.25 -3.74
C ALA A 121 -11.44 15.94 -4.33
N ARG A 122 -11.18 15.93 -5.65
CA ARG A 122 -10.87 14.73 -6.42
C ARG A 122 -9.59 14.92 -7.24
N LEU A 123 -8.67 13.97 -7.12
CA LEU A 123 -7.49 13.88 -7.98
C LEU A 123 -7.84 13.06 -9.22
N ARG A 124 -7.34 13.47 -10.38
CA ARG A 124 -7.50 12.80 -11.67
C ARG A 124 -6.18 12.76 -12.39
N SER A 125 -5.89 11.69 -13.13
CA SER A 125 -4.82 11.70 -14.11
C SER A 125 -5.34 12.11 -15.49
N ASN A 126 -4.49 12.80 -16.24
CA ASN A 126 -4.70 13.13 -17.64
C ASN A 126 -3.93 12.13 -18.49
N ASN A 127 -4.54 10.97 -18.74
CA ASN A 127 -4.03 9.97 -19.67
C ASN A 127 -4.94 9.94 -20.91
N PRO A 128 -4.56 10.51 -22.06
CA PRO A 128 -5.45 10.59 -23.22
C PRO A 128 -5.61 9.27 -24.00
N SER A 129 -4.76 8.26 -23.79
CA SER A 129 -4.73 7.06 -24.65
C SER A 129 -4.80 5.73 -23.88
N GLY A 130 -5.43 5.70 -22.71
CA GLY A 130 -5.46 4.49 -21.90
C GLY A 130 -6.45 4.51 -20.74
N LEU A 131 -5.98 4.10 -19.56
CA LEU A 131 -6.73 4.21 -18.32
C LEU A 131 -6.40 5.52 -17.64
N SER A 132 -7.43 6.24 -17.23
CA SER A 132 -7.34 7.37 -16.30
C SER A 132 -7.60 6.90 -14.89
N LEU A 133 -6.84 7.45 -13.96
CA LEU A 133 -6.97 7.23 -12.53
C LEU A 133 -7.77 8.38 -11.93
N SER A 134 -8.70 8.08 -11.02
CA SER A 134 -9.28 9.08 -10.13
C SER A 134 -9.16 8.62 -8.69
N ALA A 135 -8.81 9.53 -7.78
CA ALA A 135 -8.74 9.27 -6.35
C ALA A 135 -9.58 10.27 -5.58
N GLN A 136 -10.36 9.78 -4.62
CA GLN A 136 -11.20 10.59 -3.76
C GLN A 136 -11.25 10.00 -2.36
N ALA A 137 -11.09 10.84 -1.35
CA ALA A 137 -11.11 10.46 0.06
C ALA A 137 -12.47 10.81 0.71
N GLU A 138 -12.84 10.08 1.76
CA GLU A 138 -14.05 10.36 2.57
C GLU A 138 -14.07 11.78 3.14
N LYS A 139 -12.89 12.33 3.44
CA LYS A 139 -12.68 13.73 3.78
C LYS A 139 -11.70 14.35 2.78
N PRO A 140 -11.88 15.61 2.38
CA PRO A 140 -10.91 16.30 1.55
C PRO A 140 -9.51 16.28 2.19
N PRO A 141 -8.43 16.12 1.40
CA PRO A 141 -7.08 16.30 1.91
C PRO A 141 -6.89 17.73 2.42
N LEU A 142 -6.16 17.87 3.53
CA LEU A 142 -5.82 19.19 4.09
C LEU A 142 -4.93 19.99 3.14
N MET A 143 -4.08 19.28 2.41
CA MET A 143 -3.23 19.87 1.40
C MET A 143 -3.07 18.91 0.22
N VAL A 144 -3.07 19.49 -0.98
CA VAL A 144 -2.63 18.82 -2.20
C VAL A 144 -1.39 19.54 -2.71
N SER A 145 -0.33 18.78 -2.92
CA SER A 145 0.95 19.29 -3.38
C SER A 145 1.46 18.51 -4.58
N PHE A 146 2.33 19.13 -5.37
CA PHE A 146 2.93 18.51 -6.54
C PHE A 146 4.46 18.62 -6.48
N HIS A 147 5.14 17.57 -6.91
CA HIS A 147 6.59 17.43 -6.81
C HIS A 147 7.18 16.91 -8.12
N GLN A 148 8.50 16.92 -8.23
CA GLN A 148 9.19 16.26 -9.34
C GLN A 148 9.09 14.74 -9.20
N ASP A 149 9.30 14.23 -7.99
CA ASP A 149 9.26 12.80 -7.66
C ASP A 149 9.08 12.59 -6.15
N LEU A 150 9.16 11.32 -5.72
CA LEU A 150 9.10 10.95 -4.31
C LEU A 150 10.27 11.55 -3.51
N GLY A 151 11.48 11.64 -4.08
CA GLY A 151 12.65 12.19 -3.39
C GLY A 151 12.43 13.66 -3.03
N ALA A 152 11.95 14.47 -3.97
CA ALA A 152 11.63 15.87 -3.75
C ALA A 152 10.60 16.09 -2.63
N LEU A 153 9.61 15.20 -2.49
CA LEU A 153 8.67 15.23 -1.36
C LEU A 153 9.36 14.97 -0.02
N LEU A 154 10.24 13.97 0.03
CA LEU A 154 10.95 13.60 1.25
C LEU A 154 11.94 14.70 1.67
N ASP A 155 12.62 15.31 0.70
CA ASP A 155 13.52 16.44 0.92
C ASP A 155 12.75 17.65 1.43
N GLU A 156 11.60 17.98 0.85
CA GLU A 156 10.76 19.09 1.33
C GLU A 156 10.34 18.90 2.79
N TYR A 157 9.90 17.70 3.17
CA TYR A 157 9.53 17.41 4.56
C TYR A 157 10.72 17.56 5.50
N SER A 158 11.89 17.06 5.10
CA SER A 158 13.10 17.10 5.92
C SER A 158 13.63 18.53 6.11
N GLU A 159 13.57 19.36 5.06
CA GLU A 159 14.10 20.72 5.04
C GLU A 159 13.12 21.75 5.60
N LYS A 160 11.83 21.63 5.28
CA LYS A 160 10.82 22.69 5.49
C LYS A 160 9.71 22.29 6.45
N GLY A 161 9.62 21.01 6.80
CA GLY A 161 8.62 20.46 7.70
C GLY A 161 7.19 20.51 7.13
N TYR A 162 6.22 20.16 7.97
CA TYR A 162 4.84 19.93 7.55
C TYR A 162 4.00 21.19 7.28
N PHE A 163 4.45 22.38 7.72
CA PHE A 163 3.73 23.64 7.53
C PHE A 163 4.07 24.35 6.22
N TYR A 164 5.02 23.85 5.44
CA TYR A 164 5.41 24.49 4.19
C TYR A 164 4.29 24.39 3.13
N LEU A 165 3.92 25.52 2.55
CA LEU A 165 2.79 25.64 1.61
C LEU A 165 3.22 25.86 0.15
N GLY A 166 4.52 26.02 -0.12
CA GLY A 166 5.00 26.44 -1.44
C GLY A 166 4.84 25.38 -2.54
N SER A 167 4.68 24.11 -2.19
CA SER A 167 4.40 23.02 -3.15
C SER A 167 2.92 22.81 -3.44
N ARG A 168 2.03 23.64 -2.86
CA ARG A 168 0.60 23.58 -3.17
C ARG A 168 0.36 23.91 -4.63
N GLY A 169 -0.46 23.10 -5.28
CA GLY A 169 -0.80 23.29 -6.68
C GLY A 169 -2.18 22.78 -7.04
N THR A 170 -2.47 22.74 -8.32
CA THR A 170 -3.66 22.08 -8.89
C THR A 170 -3.30 21.03 -9.93
N SER A 171 -2.05 20.99 -10.42
CA SER A 171 -1.60 19.99 -11.38
C SER A 171 -0.07 19.78 -11.31
N GLY A 172 0.38 18.64 -11.84
CA GLY A 172 1.79 18.24 -11.91
C GLY A 172 1.95 16.73 -12.15
N ASP A 173 3.19 16.26 -12.31
CA ASP A 173 3.46 14.87 -12.69
C ASP A 173 3.51 13.89 -11.51
N PHE A 174 3.80 14.39 -10.31
CA PHE A 174 3.75 13.63 -9.07
C PHE A 174 2.83 14.35 -8.07
N ALA A 175 1.67 13.77 -7.78
CA ALA A 175 0.66 14.37 -6.92
C ALA A 175 0.67 13.75 -5.53
N VAL A 176 0.41 14.55 -4.50
CA VAL A 176 0.37 14.08 -3.12
C VAL A 176 -0.88 14.62 -2.43
N LEU A 177 -1.71 13.70 -1.92
CA LEU A 177 -2.82 14.02 -1.04
C LEU A 177 -2.34 13.91 0.40
N ARG A 178 -2.37 15.02 1.14
CA ARG A 178 -1.79 15.12 2.50
C ARG A 178 -2.88 15.26 3.56
N PHE A 179 -2.80 14.42 4.58
CA PHE A 179 -3.72 14.33 5.70
C PHE A 179 -2.92 14.38 7.01
N ASN A 180 -3.47 14.94 8.08
CA ASN A 180 -2.92 14.79 9.42
C ASN A 180 -3.81 13.85 10.25
N LEU A 181 -3.27 13.31 11.33
CA LEU A 181 -4.01 12.37 12.17
C LEU A 181 -5.02 13.04 13.10
N GLU A 182 -4.96 14.37 13.29
CA GLU A 182 -5.98 15.10 14.05
C GLU A 182 -7.33 15.06 13.32
N GLU A 183 -7.33 15.37 12.02
CA GLU A 183 -8.55 15.45 11.22
C GLU A 183 -8.93 14.13 10.55
N ALA A 184 -7.93 13.29 10.25
CA ALA A 184 -8.10 11.99 9.60
C ALA A 184 -7.39 10.85 10.36
N PRO A 185 -7.75 10.59 11.64
CA PRO A 185 -7.20 9.46 12.40
C PRO A 185 -7.58 8.11 11.79
N ALA A 186 -8.72 8.04 11.10
CA ALA A 186 -9.11 6.92 10.26
C ALA A 186 -9.81 7.46 9.01
N LEU A 187 -9.47 6.91 7.85
CA LEU A 187 -10.01 7.38 6.57
C LEU A 187 -9.88 6.30 5.50
N THR A 188 -10.80 6.31 4.55
CA THR A 188 -10.71 5.53 3.30
C THR A 188 -10.53 6.46 2.10
N CYS A 189 -9.51 6.21 1.29
CA CYS A 189 -9.35 6.80 -0.02
C CYS A 189 -9.67 5.76 -1.09
N ARG A 190 -10.64 6.08 -1.96
CA ARG A 190 -11.03 5.24 -3.09
C ARG A 190 -10.33 5.70 -4.35
N ILE A 191 -9.76 4.74 -5.06
CA ILE A 191 -9.10 4.88 -6.34
C ILE A 191 -9.88 4.08 -7.37
N LYS A 192 -10.10 4.68 -8.53
CA LYS A 192 -10.74 4.04 -9.67
C LYS A 192 -9.91 4.21 -10.92
N LEU A 193 -9.84 3.14 -11.70
CA LEU A 193 -9.30 3.13 -13.05
C LEU A 193 -10.44 3.00 -14.04
N GLN A 194 -10.47 3.90 -15.02
CA GLN A 194 -11.52 3.92 -16.04
C GLN A 194 -10.94 4.37 -17.38
N PRO A 195 -11.53 3.97 -18.51
CA PRO A 195 -11.15 4.52 -19.81
C PRO A 195 -11.23 6.05 -19.79
N SER A 196 -10.29 6.71 -20.45
CA SER A 196 -10.12 8.18 -20.42
C SER A 196 -11.40 8.95 -20.73
N ASP A 197 -12.19 8.47 -21.70
CA ASP A 197 -13.44 9.11 -22.12
C ASP A 197 -14.55 9.03 -21.07
N ALA A 198 -14.50 8.05 -20.16
CA ALA A 198 -15.47 7.86 -19.08
C ALA A 198 -15.12 8.67 -17.81
N ALA A 199 -13.87 9.11 -17.67
CA ALA A 199 -13.38 9.80 -16.47
C ALA A 199 -13.96 11.20 -16.25
N ASN A 200 -14.54 11.80 -17.30
CA ASN A 200 -15.13 13.13 -17.24
C ASN A 200 -16.59 13.14 -16.78
N THR A 201 -17.29 12.01 -16.85
CA THR A 201 -18.74 11.90 -16.63
C THR A 201 -19.13 11.12 -15.38
N ALA A 202 -18.20 10.38 -14.76
CA ALA A 202 -18.49 9.60 -13.56
C ALA A 202 -18.69 10.50 -12.31
N THR A 203 -19.94 10.70 -11.92
CA THR A 203 -20.33 11.02 -10.53
C THR A 203 -20.23 9.74 -9.72
N ASP A 204 -19.18 9.59 -8.93
CA ASP A 204 -19.02 8.43 -8.09
C ASP A 204 -19.35 8.76 -6.64
N THR A 205 -20.27 7.97 -6.09
CA THR A 205 -20.53 7.97 -4.66
C THR A 205 -19.39 7.22 -3.99
N LEU A 206 -18.57 7.95 -3.21
CA LEU A 206 -17.78 7.35 -2.15
C LEU A 206 -18.69 6.40 -1.35
N PRO A 207 -18.22 5.23 -0.90
CA PRO A 207 -18.93 4.51 0.14
C PRO A 207 -19.19 5.49 1.27
N ARG A 208 -20.45 5.56 1.71
CA ARG A 208 -20.80 6.25 2.95
C ARG A 208 -19.86 5.75 4.03
N ALA A 209 -19.17 6.67 4.72
CA ALA A 209 -18.18 6.38 5.76
C ALA A 209 -18.60 5.14 6.55
N ARG A 210 -17.90 4.02 6.35
CA ARG A 210 -18.15 2.83 7.16
C ARG A 210 -17.84 3.22 8.60
N LYS A 211 -18.58 2.70 9.58
CA LYS A 211 -18.11 2.76 10.98
C LYS A 211 -16.69 2.19 10.98
N HIS A 212 -15.70 3.03 11.20
CA HIS A 212 -14.29 2.68 11.10
C HIS A 212 -13.93 1.77 12.27
N SER A 213 -14.11 0.46 12.07
CA SER A 213 -13.48 -0.54 12.93
C SER A 213 -12.04 -0.72 12.46
N PRO A 214 -11.09 -0.98 13.38
CA PRO A 214 -9.74 -1.37 12.99
C PRO A 214 -9.78 -2.55 12.00
N PRO A 215 -8.88 -2.60 11.01
CA PRO A 215 -8.66 -3.81 10.22
C PRO A 215 -8.54 -5.04 11.13
N THR A 216 -9.40 -6.04 10.91
CA THR A 216 -9.41 -7.28 11.69
C THR A 216 -8.47 -8.29 11.03
N ASP A 217 -7.43 -8.71 11.75
CA ASP A 217 -6.47 -9.72 11.26
C ASP A 217 -7.09 -11.13 11.16
N ASN A 218 -8.19 -11.36 11.87
CA ASN A 218 -8.82 -12.67 12.02
C ASN A 218 -10.03 -12.86 11.09
N ALA A 219 -9.77 -13.36 9.89
CA ALA A 219 -10.75 -14.21 9.22
C ALA A 219 -10.02 -15.47 8.80
N THR A 220 -10.16 -16.51 9.64
CA THR A 220 -9.77 -17.90 9.40
C THR A 220 -10.02 -18.25 7.95
N ILE A 221 -9.03 -18.85 7.28
CA ILE A 221 -9.25 -19.44 5.98
C ILE A 221 -10.33 -20.51 6.17
N SER A 222 -11.56 -20.22 5.76
CA SER A 222 -12.59 -21.26 5.64
C SER A 222 -12.24 -22.08 4.40
N ASN A 223 -11.27 -22.99 4.56
CA ASN A 223 -10.95 -24.00 3.59
C ASN A 223 -12.10 -25.02 3.61
N SER A 224 -13.22 -24.70 2.95
CA SER A 224 -14.38 -25.59 2.84
C SER A 224 -14.13 -26.83 1.96
N HIS A 225 -12.87 -27.17 1.69
CA HIS A 225 -12.49 -28.28 0.80
C HIS A 225 -11.28 -29.11 1.26
N ILE A 226 -10.79 -28.93 2.49
CA ILE A 226 -9.76 -29.83 3.02
C ILE A 226 -10.35 -30.55 4.23
N GLU A 227 -10.71 -31.82 4.03
CA GLU A 227 -11.12 -32.73 5.10
C GLU A 227 -10.01 -32.79 6.17
N GLN A 228 -10.41 -32.56 7.43
CA GLN A 228 -9.66 -32.77 8.68
C GLN A 228 -8.12 -32.68 8.56
N VAL A 229 -7.62 -31.47 8.32
CA VAL A 229 -6.23 -31.15 8.65
C VAL A 229 -6.20 -30.75 10.13
N ASP A 230 -5.30 -31.36 10.89
CA ASP A 230 -5.02 -30.99 12.28
C ASP A 230 -4.84 -29.45 12.40
N GLU A 231 -5.38 -28.83 13.44
CA GLU A 231 -5.32 -27.37 13.63
C GLU A 231 -3.88 -26.85 13.62
N SER A 232 -2.93 -27.68 14.03
CA SER A 232 -1.49 -27.42 13.93
C SER A 232 -1.05 -27.28 12.46
N ALA A 233 -1.34 -28.26 11.62
CA ALA A 233 -0.97 -28.28 10.20
C ALA A 233 -1.68 -27.17 9.38
N GLN A 234 -2.90 -26.75 9.76
CA GLN A 234 -3.52 -25.56 9.19
C GLN A 234 -2.71 -24.30 9.50
N GLY A 235 -2.20 -24.18 10.73
CA GLY A 235 -1.41 -23.01 11.13
C GLY A 235 -0.06 -22.87 10.45
N ALA A 236 0.54 -24.00 10.07
CA ALA A 236 1.75 -24.03 9.25
C ALA A 236 1.52 -23.64 7.78
N LEU A 237 0.42 -24.11 7.18
CA LEU A 237 0.05 -23.73 5.82
C LEU A 237 -0.24 -22.23 5.71
N ASP A 238 -0.85 -21.65 6.74
CA ASP A 238 -1.06 -20.20 6.82
C ASP A 238 0.28 -19.44 6.82
N ALA A 239 1.29 -19.93 7.56
CA ALA A 239 2.62 -19.33 7.61
C ALA A 239 3.33 -19.37 6.25
N ILE A 240 3.29 -20.53 5.58
CA ILE A 240 3.82 -20.71 4.22
C ILE A 240 3.09 -19.76 3.25
N HIS A 241 1.77 -19.68 3.35
CA HIS A 241 0.95 -18.78 2.55
C HIS A 241 1.39 -17.33 2.74
N ASP A 242 1.54 -16.85 3.97
CA ASP A 242 1.88 -15.44 4.23
C ASP A 242 3.28 -15.09 3.73
N VAL A 243 4.26 -15.99 3.92
CA VAL A 243 5.61 -15.83 3.36
C VAL A 243 5.57 -15.74 1.84
N VAL A 244 4.86 -16.65 1.17
CA VAL A 244 4.74 -16.66 -0.29
C VAL A 244 3.99 -15.41 -0.77
N ALA A 245 2.86 -15.09 -0.15
CA ALA A 245 2.00 -13.98 -0.53
C ALA A 245 2.74 -12.66 -0.42
N TRP A 246 3.44 -12.37 0.67
CA TRP A 246 4.24 -11.15 0.78
C TRP A 246 5.43 -11.16 -0.16
N ASN A 247 6.13 -12.27 -0.35
CA ASN A 247 7.31 -12.26 -1.22
C ASN A 247 7.00 -12.40 -2.71
N HIS A 248 5.75 -12.60 -3.11
CA HIS A 248 5.33 -12.57 -4.51
C HIS A 248 5.35 -11.14 -5.06
N VAL A 249 6.17 -10.92 -6.08
CA VAL A 249 6.48 -9.62 -6.70
C VAL A 249 6.60 -9.76 -8.23
N PHE A 250 6.83 -8.64 -8.90
CA PHE A 250 6.98 -8.59 -10.35
C PHE A 250 8.40 -8.19 -10.77
N ASP A 251 8.93 -8.88 -11.77
CA ASP A 251 10.18 -8.55 -12.45
C ASP A 251 9.87 -7.80 -13.76
N PRO A 252 10.08 -6.48 -13.82
CA PRO A 252 9.77 -5.69 -15.01
C PRO A 252 10.74 -5.93 -16.16
N ILE A 253 11.93 -6.49 -15.90
CA ILE A 253 12.94 -6.74 -16.95
C ILE A 253 12.55 -7.98 -17.76
N ASN A 254 12.10 -9.04 -17.08
CA ASN A 254 11.75 -10.32 -17.71
C ASN A 254 10.23 -10.52 -17.87
N ASP A 255 9.41 -9.51 -17.58
CA ASP A 255 7.94 -9.53 -17.64
C ASP A 255 7.31 -10.76 -16.95
N ARG A 256 7.79 -11.08 -15.74
CA ARG A 256 7.33 -12.27 -15.00
C ARG A 256 7.13 -11.99 -13.52
N GLU A 257 6.17 -12.70 -12.95
CA GLU A 257 6.01 -12.76 -11.51
C GLU A 257 7.01 -13.75 -10.91
N TYR A 258 7.50 -13.46 -9.71
CA TYR A 258 8.41 -14.35 -8.97
C TYR A 258 8.33 -14.09 -7.46
N THR A 259 8.80 -15.04 -6.68
CA THR A 259 8.92 -14.90 -5.22
C THR A 259 10.35 -14.48 -4.87
N VAL A 260 10.52 -13.31 -4.26
CA VAL A 260 11.84 -12.86 -3.75
C VAL A 260 12.21 -13.61 -2.47
N LEU A 261 13.50 -13.61 -2.12
CA LEU A 261 13.97 -14.21 -0.86
C LEU A 261 13.32 -13.58 0.37
N THR A 262 13.32 -12.25 0.43
CA THR A 262 12.72 -11.47 1.51
C THR A 262 12.62 -10.00 1.09
N ARG A 263 11.52 -9.32 1.41
CA ARG A 263 11.44 -7.87 1.20
C ARG A 263 12.41 -7.06 2.08
N PHE A 264 12.83 -7.59 3.23
CA PHE A 264 13.71 -6.88 4.16
C PHE A 264 15.14 -6.72 3.65
N TRP A 265 15.68 -7.73 2.96
CA TRP A 265 17.10 -7.73 2.58
C TRP A 265 17.36 -7.70 1.08
N ASN A 266 16.37 -8.05 0.26
CA ASN A 266 16.63 -8.34 -1.16
C ASN A 266 17.29 -7.16 -1.88
N GLN A 267 16.69 -5.97 -1.88
CA GLN A 267 17.31 -4.82 -2.56
C GLN A 267 18.28 -4.02 -1.67
N GLN A 268 18.00 -3.90 -0.37
CA GLN A 268 18.79 -3.04 0.52
C GLN A 268 20.17 -3.63 0.89
N LYS A 269 20.29 -4.96 0.98
CA LYS A 269 21.55 -5.63 1.38
C LYS A 269 22.18 -6.46 0.26
N PHE A 270 21.37 -7.06 -0.62
CA PHE A 270 21.85 -8.06 -1.58
C PHE A 270 21.60 -7.69 -3.05
N GLY A 271 21.31 -6.42 -3.35
CA GLY A 271 21.30 -5.92 -4.74
C GLY A 271 20.14 -6.40 -5.62
N GLY A 272 19.09 -6.96 -5.03
CA GLY A 272 17.81 -7.26 -5.68
C GLY A 272 17.68 -8.63 -6.31
N PHE A 273 18.73 -9.45 -6.28
CA PHE A 273 18.70 -10.80 -6.84
C PHE A 273 19.40 -11.78 -5.91
N GLY A 274 18.64 -12.69 -5.33
CA GLY A 274 19.17 -13.84 -4.61
C GLY A 274 18.52 -15.10 -5.15
N ILE A 275 19.32 -15.98 -5.73
CA ILE A 275 18.82 -17.23 -6.31
C ILE A 275 18.45 -18.25 -5.23
N TRP A 276 19.10 -18.25 -4.06
CA TRP A 276 18.90 -19.29 -3.06
C TRP A 276 18.81 -18.72 -1.63
N MET A 277 17.67 -18.94 -0.98
CA MET A 277 17.55 -19.14 0.47
C MET A 277 16.30 -19.99 0.71
N ASN A 278 16.40 -21.20 0.18
CA ASN A 278 15.52 -22.33 0.40
C ASN A 278 15.31 -22.62 1.90
N ASP A 279 16.17 -22.06 2.75
CA ASP A 279 16.26 -22.37 4.17
C ASP A 279 15.07 -21.87 4.97
N VAL A 280 14.47 -20.71 4.67
CA VAL A 280 13.27 -20.23 5.43
C VAL A 280 12.02 -20.98 4.99
N MET A 281 11.89 -21.27 3.69
CA MET A 281 10.79 -22.11 3.18
C MET A 281 10.93 -23.55 3.67
N TYR A 282 12.14 -24.12 3.64
CA TYR A 282 12.42 -25.42 4.27
C TYR A 282 12.29 -25.35 5.79
N HIS A 283 12.64 -24.26 6.47
CA HIS A 283 12.47 -24.11 7.91
C HIS A 283 10.98 -24.11 8.26
N ALA A 284 10.15 -23.36 7.55
CA ALA A 284 8.71 -23.37 7.71
C ALA A 284 8.11 -24.74 7.35
N LEU A 285 8.53 -25.35 6.24
CA LEU A 285 8.09 -26.69 5.83
C LEU A 285 8.54 -27.79 6.81
N LEU A 286 9.75 -27.70 7.38
CA LEU A 286 10.28 -28.69 8.31
C LEU A 286 9.69 -28.48 9.71
N TRP A 287 9.68 -27.26 10.25
CA TRP A 287 9.04 -26.97 11.53
C TRP A 287 7.54 -27.18 11.51
N SER A 288 6.86 -27.01 10.37
CA SER A 288 5.43 -27.33 10.25
C SER A 288 5.07 -28.76 10.66
N GLN A 289 6.03 -29.68 10.54
CA GLN A 289 5.85 -31.09 10.90
C GLN A 289 6.07 -31.36 12.40
N PHE A 290 6.62 -30.40 13.14
CA PHE A 290 7.07 -30.61 14.53
C PHE A 290 6.53 -29.57 15.54
N ASP A 291 6.42 -28.29 15.15
CA ASP A 291 5.93 -27.19 15.99
C ASP A 291 5.45 -26.01 15.12
N CYS A 292 4.14 -25.83 15.07
CA CYS A 292 3.50 -24.83 14.20
C CYS A 292 3.58 -23.40 14.74
N GLN A 293 3.85 -23.21 16.04
CA GLN A 293 4.09 -21.88 16.60
C GLN A 293 5.49 -21.39 16.21
N LYS A 294 6.48 -22.27 16.17
CA LYS A 294 7.85 -21.94 15.71
C LYS A 294 7.98 -21.80 14.21
N ALA A 295 7.10 -22.44 13.42
CA ALA A 295 7.02 -22.19 11.99
C ALA A 295 6.59 -20.74 11.65
N ARG A 296 6.01 -20.00 12.62
CA ARG A 296 5.51 -18.63 12.48
C ARG A 296 6.43 -17.54 13.05
N SER A 297 7.49 -17.91 13.78
CA SER A 297 8.46 -17.00 14.43
C SER A 297 9.65 -16.71 13.54
#